data_AF-A0A1C6JAK3-F1
#
_entry.id   AF-A0A1C6JAK3-F1
#
_cell.length_a   1.000
_cell.length_b   1.000
_cell.length_c   1.000
_cell.angle_alpha   90.00
_cell.angle_beta   90.00
_cell.angle_gamma   90.00
#
_symmetry.space_group_name_H-M   'P 1'
#
loop_
_entity.id
_entity.type
_entity.pdbx_description
1 polymer ?
#
loop_
_entity_poly.entity_id
_entity_poly.type
_entity_poly.pdbx_seq_one_letter_code
_entity_poly.pdbx_strand_id
1 'polypeptide(L)'
;MTEYLNTVASPNAPWSFIPDTEENILYDLERYTLDPVFELYGNFVNPSPEWLSEEVSAKYAGCTSIFGNFIYRSHAFRLVTDDPGLINRLRAAIDRNKATQEYQDARQRMLDKLPALTKRNAHKGGVYAWPGGWIKLTRVYRLTEQEANDNALLYLDRWEGIDHNGTTHSAAFHDGDQIPTTKNWKL
;
A
#
# COMPACT_ATOMS: atom_id res chain seq x y z
N MET A 1 -6.22 -7.12 22.93
CA MET A 1 -5.62 -8.33 22.35
C MET A 1 -4.35 -7.99 21.59
N THR A 2 -3.30 -8.81 21.74
CA THR A 2 -2.04 -8.71 20.98
C THR A 2 -1.56 -10.12 20.62
N GLU A 3 -1.25 -10.35 19.34
CA GLU A 3 -0.72 -11.62 18.85
C GLU A 3 0.41 -11.38 17.84
N TYR A 4 1.57 -11.98 18.11
CA TYR A 4 2.73 -11.99 17.20
C TYR A 4 2.62 -13.23 16.31
N LEU A 5 2.56 -13.01 15.00
CA LEU A 5 2.23 -14.04 14.02
C LEU A 5 3.46 -14.61 13.29
N ASN A 6 4.65 -14.03 13.52
CA ASN A 6 5.89 -14.47 12.91
C ASN A 6 6.87 -15.00 13.96
N THR A 7 7.88 -15.71 13.44
CA THR A 7 9.04 -16.18 14.21
C THR A 7 10.32 -15.63 13.60
N VAL A 8 11.37 -15.52 14.41
CA VAL A 8 12.65 -14.90 14.07
C VAL A 8 13.78 -15.83 14.46
N ALA A 9 14.91 -15.77 13.76
CA ALA A 9 16.08 -16.56 14.12
C ALA A 9 16.58 -16.16 15.52
N SER A 10 16.83 -17.15 16.38
CA SER A 10 17.36 -16.90 17.72
C SER A 10 18.78 -16.32 17.64
N PRO A 11 19.06 -15.15 18.25
CA PRO A 11 20.41 -14.58 18.27
C PRO A 11 21.45 -15.52 18.90
N ASN A 12 21.03 -16.31 19.88
CA ASN A 12 21.88 -17.24 20.63
C ASN A 12 21.97 -18.63 19.99
N ALA A 13 21.08 -18.94 19.04
CA ALA A 13 21.03 -20.21 18.32
C ALA A 13 20.51 -19.99 16.90
N PRO A 14 21.35 -19.55 15.94
CA PRO A 14 20.91 -19.16 14.59
C PRO A 14 20.20 -20.24 13.77
N TRP A 15 20.26 -21.50 14.21
CA TRP A 15 19.54 -22.65 13.65
C TRP A 15 18.13 -22.87 14.24
N SER A 16 17.69 -22.00 15.14
CA SER A 16 16.40 -22.09 15.85
C SER A 16 15.59 -20.81 15.63
N PHE A 17 14.26 -20.94 15.70
CA PHE A 17 13.33 -19.84 15.56
C PHE A 17 12.57 -19.63 16.88
N ILE A 18 12.46 -18.38 17.29
CA ILE A 18 11.70 -17.95 18.47
C ILE A 18 10.51 -17.07 18.03
N PRO A 19 9.41 -17.01 18.80
CA PRO A 19 8.36 -16.04 18.54
C PRO A 19 8.93 -14.62 18.48
N ASP A 20 8.41 -13.82 17.56
CA ASP A 20 8.75 -12.41 17.49
C ASP A 20 8.20 -11.65 18.71
N THR A 21 8.80 -10.52 19.06
CA THR A 21 8.38 -9.69 20.20
C THR A 21 8.46 -8.20 19.87
N GLU A 22 7.82 -7.35 20.68
CA GLU A 22 7.95 -5.90 20.55
C GLU A 22 9.42 -5.47 20.58
N GLU A 23 10.20 -6.00 21.52
CA GLU A 23 11.60 -5.64 21.72
C GLU A 23 12.46 -5.99 20.49
N ASN A 24 12.24 -7.16 19.89
CA ASN A 24 12.95 -7.58 18.69
C ASN A 24 12.61 -6.67 17.50
N ILE A 25 11.33 -6.38 17.27
CA ILE A 25 10.87 -5.53 16.17
C ILE A 25 11.41 -4.11 16.34
N LEU A 26 11.35 -3.54 17.56
CA LEU A 26 11.88 -2.21 17.84
C LEU A 26 13.40 -2.15 17.66
N TYR A 27 14.12 -3.18 18.12
CA TYR A 27 15.57 -3.30 17.94
C TYR A 27 15.96 -3.28 16.47
N ASP A 28 15.18 -3.96 15.62
CA ASP A 28 15.44 -4.05 14.19
C ASP A 28 15.02 -2.80 13.43
N LEU A 29 13.89 -2.17 13.79
CA LEU A 29 13.48 -0.87 13.25
C LEU A 29 14.49 0.24 13.52
N GLU A 30 15.28 0.13 14.60
CA GLU A 30 16.35 1.09 14.91
C GLU A 30 17.62 0.87 14.05
N ARG A 31 17.86 -0.35 13.55
CA ARG A 31 19.14 -0.76 12.94
C ARG A 31 19.09 -1.06 11.46
N TYR A 32 17.95 -1.51 10.96
CA TYR A 32 17.81 -2.02 9.60
C TYR A 32 16.77 -1.21 8.84
N THR A 33 17.05 -0.95 7.56
CA THR A 33 16.14 -0.25 6.67
C THR A 33 14.94 -1.13 6.33
N LEU A 34 13.73 -0.65 6.61
CA LEU A 34 12.50 -1.29 6.16
C LEU A 34 12.48 -1.40 4.63
N ASP A 35 11.91 -2.49 4.13
CA ASP A 35 11.67 -2.66 2.70
C ASP A 35 10.43 -1.85 2.27
N PRO A 36 10.59 -0.79 1.47
CA PRO A 36 9.48 0.06 1.04
C PRO A 36 8.43 -0.68 0.21
N VAL A 37 8.74 -1.87 -0.34
CA VAL A 37 7.76 -2.68 -1.10
C VAL A 37 6.50 -2.96 -0.29
N PHE A 38 6.62 -3.02 1.04
CA PHE A 38 5.50 -3.22 1.96
C PHE A 38 4.54 -2.03 2.03
N GLU A 39 4.92 -0.83 1.57
CA GLU A 39 3.95 0.26 1.37
C GLU A 39 2.82 -0.15 0.41
N LEU A 40 3.12 -0.98 -0.60
CA LEU A 40 2.17 -1.40 -1.63
C LEU A 40 1.13 -2.43 -1.12
N TYR A 41 1.39 -3.06 0.03
CA TYR A 41 0.57 -4.15 0.59
C TYR A 41 -0.37 -3.69 1.71
N GLY A 42 -0.58 -2.37 1.86
CA GLY A 42 -1.41 -1.79 2.92
C GLY A 42 -0.63 -0.99 3.97
N ASN A 43 0.60 -0.59 3.63
CA ASN A 43 1.52 0.10 4.51
C ASN A 43 1.95 -0.76 5.72
N PHE A 44 2.94 -0.29 6.48
CA PHE A 44 3.46 -1.06 7.62
C PHE A 44 2.48 -1.13 8.80
N VAL A 45 1.61 -0.12 8.92
CA VAL A 45 0.58 -0.04 9.97
C VAL A 45 -0.77 0.09 9.28
N ASN A 46 -1.55 -0.98 9.32
CA ASN A 46 -2.87 -1.04 8.70
C ASN A 46 -3.97 -1.10 9.78
N PRO A 47 -4.70 0.01 10.04
CA PRO A 47 -5.76 0.06 11.04
C PRO A 47 -7.06 -0.59 10.58
N SER A 48 -7.19 -0.93 9.30
CA SER A 48 -8.39 -1.55 8.72
C SER A 48 -7.99 -2.64 7.73
N PRO A 49 -7.35 -3.72 8.22
CA PRO A 49 -6.88 -4.81 7.38
C PRO A 49 -8.03 -5.58 6.73
N GLU A 50 -7.84 -5.93 5.46
CA GLU A 50 -8.72 -6.87 4.75
C GLU A 50 -8.31 -8.30 5.10
N TRP A 51 -9.24 -9.08 5.64
CA TRP A 51 -9.00 -10.45 6.08
C TRP A 51 -9.44 -11.48 5.03
N LEU A 52 -8.75 -12.62 4.98
CA LEU A 52 -9.03 -13.69 4.01
C LEU A 52 -10.31 -14.49 4.33
N SER A 53 -10.78 -14.47 5.58
CA SER A 53 -11.98 -15.19 6.00
C SER A 53 -12.76 -14.41 7.05
N GLU A 54 -14.07 -14.68 7.12
CA GLU A 54 -14.96 -14.09 8.13
C GLU A 54 -14.55 -14.48 9.55
N GLU A 55 -14.07 -15.71 9.76
CA GLU A 55 -13.58 -16.18 11.05
C GLU A 55 -12.39 -15.34 11.54
N VAL A 56 -11.40 -15.11 10.68
CA VAL A 56 -10.24 -14.28 11.00
C VAL A 56 -10.66 -12.82 11.20
N SER A 57 -11.60 -12.34 10.39
CA SER A 57 -12.16 -10.99 10.54
C SER A 57 -12.87 -10.81 11.88
N ALA A 58 -13.60 -11.84 12.34
CA ALA A 58 -14.27 -11.81 13.64
C ALA A 58 -13.26 -11.90 14.79
N LYS A 59 -12.23 -12.76 14.68
CA LYS A 59 -11.16 -12.91 15.68
C LYS A 59 -10.39 -11.60 15.89
N TYR A 60 -10.07 -10.89 14.81
CA TYR A 60 -9.27 -9.67 14.83
C TYR A 60 -10.08 -8.38 14.63
N ALA A 61 -11.39 -8.43 14.90
CA ALA A 61 -12.25 -7.26 14.77
C ALA A 61 -11.72 -6.11 15.64
N GLY A 62 -11.53 -4.94 15.02
CA GLY A 62 -10.98 -3.74 15.69
C GLY A 62 -9.46 -3.74 15.91
N CYS A 63 -8.74 -4.80 15.52
CA CYS A 63 -7.29 -4.84 15.62
C CYS A 63 -6.63 -4.13 14.42
N THR A 64 -5.50 -3.47 14.70
CA THR A 64 -4.55 -2.98 13.70
C THR A 64 -3.57 -4.11 13.35
N SER A 65 -3.32 -4.33 12.06
CA SER A 65 -2.24 -5.21 11.61
C SER A 65 -0.98 -4.38 11.38
N ILE A 66 0.14 -4.82 11.95
CA ILE A 66 1.44 -4.19 11.77
C ILE A 66 2.38 -5.25 11.20
N PHE A 67 2.99 -4.96 10.05
CA PHE A 67 3.81 -5.95 9.34
C PHE A 67 4.84 -5.29 8.43
N GLY A 68 5.88 -6.03 8.08
CA GLY A 68 6.93 -5.55 7.21
C GLY A 68 8.08 -6.53 7.09
N ASN A 69 9.12 -6.11 6.37
CA ASN A 69 10.40 -6.79 6.28
C ASN A 69 11.51 -5.76 6.11
N PHE A 70 12.76 -6.21 6.13
CA PHE A 70 13.95 -5.37 6.00
C PHE A 70 14.75 -5.78 4.75
N ILE A 71 15.35 -4.81 4.06
CA ILE A 71 15.99 -5.04 2.75
C ILE A 71 17.15 -6.04 2.82
N TYR A 72 17.93 -6.01 3.89
CA TYR A 72 19.16 -6.81 4.05
C TYR A 72 19.15 -7.73 5.27
N ARG A 73 17.98 -7.91 5.90
CA ARG A 73 17.81 -8.80 7.05
C ARG A 73 16.60 -9.68 6.79
N SER A 74 16.81 -11.00 6.87
CA SER A 74 15.75 -11.98 6.68
C SER A 74 14.86 -12.09 7.92
N HIS A 75 14.16 -11.01 8.25
CA HIS A 75 13.21 -10.93 9.36
C HIS A 75 11.96 -10.18 8.89
N ALA A 76 10.99 -10.95 8.41
CA ALA A 76 9.64 -10.43 8.23
C ALA A 76 8.93 -10.43 9.59
N PHE A 77 8.37 -9.29 10.01
CA PHE A 77 7.57 -9.20 11.22
C PHE A 77 6.09 -9.06 10.87
N ARG A 78 5.23 -9.60 11.73
CA ARG A 78 3.78 -9.45 11.63
C ARG A 78 3.15 -9.62 13.01
N LEU A 79 2.35 -8.65 13.40
CA LEU A 79 1.51 -8.72 14.57
C LEU A 79 0.13 -8.10 14.30
N VAL A 80 -0.81 -8.45 15.18
CA VAL A 80 -2.15 -7.88 15.23
C VAL A 80 -2.43 -7.46 16.66
N THR A 81 -2.90 -6.23 16.84
CA THR A 81 -3.13 -5.69 18.18
C THR A 81 -4.19 -4.60 18.19
N ASP A 82 -4.94 -4.51 19.28
CA ASP A 82 -5.83 -3.38 19.60
C ASP A 82 -5.22 -2.43 20.65
N ASP A 83 -4.00 -2.70 21.13
CA ASP A 83 -3.34 -1.89 22.16
C ASP A 83 -2.86 -0.56 21.55
N PRO A 84 -3.48 0.58 21.89
CA PRO A 84 -3.10 1.87 21.32
C PRO A 84 -1.68 2.27 21.71
N GLY A 85 -1.18 1.84 22.87
CA GLY A 85 0.19 2.12 23.33
C GLY A 85 1.22 1.44 22.43
N LEU A 86 1.04 0.14 22.18
CA LEU A 86 1.90 -0.64 21.29
C LEU A 86 1.83 -0.10 19.85
N ILE A 87 0.63 0.17 19.33
CA ILE A 87 0.43 0.75 17.99
C ILE A 87 1.21 2.05 17.85
N ASN A 88 1.11 2.95 18.83
CA ASN A 88 1.77 4.24 18.79
C ASN A 88 3.31 4.12 18.86
N ARG A 89 3.85 3.22 19.69
CA ARG A 89 5.31 3.00 19.78
C ARG A 89 5.88 2.44 18.48
N LEU A 90 5.24 1.43 17.90
CA LEU A 90 5.66 0.84 16.63
C LEU A 90 5.50 1.81 15.47
N ARG A 91 4.39 2.56 15.40
CA ARG A 91 4.20 3.61 14.39
C ARG A 91 5.32 4.65 14.48
N ALA A 92 5.63 5.14 15.67
CA ALA A 92 6.70 6.11 15.84
C ALA A 92 8.08 5.55 15.45
N ALA A 93 8.35 4.27 15.70
CA ALA A 93 9.59 3.61 15.28
C ALA A 93 9.67 3.46 13.75
N ILE A 94 8.56 3.05 13.12
CA ILE A 94 8.43 2.99 11.66
C ILE A 94 8.63 4.38 11.05
N ASP A 95 7.97 5.42 11.57
CA ASP A 95 8.10 6.79 11.05
C ASP A 95 9.55 7.30 11.15
N ARG A 96 10.26 7.00 12.25
CA ARG A 96 11.69 7.30 12.37
C ARG A 96 12.52 6.55 11.33
N ASN A 97 12.25 5.26 11.12
CA ASN A 97 12.94 4.48 10.10
C ASN A 97 12.70 5.06 8.70
N LYS A 98 11.44 5.42 8.40
CA LYS A 98 11.05 6.04 7.14
C LYS A 98 11.70 7.41 6.92
N ALA A 99 11.98 8.15 7.98
CA ALA A 99 12.66 9.44 7.90
C ALA A 99 14.16 9.34 7.60
N THR A 100 14.77 8.14 7.67
CA THR A 100 16.19 7.95 7.33
C THR A 100 16.44 8.13 5.84
N GLN A 101 17.65 8.59 5.48
CA GLN A 101 18.03 8.77 4.08
C GLN A 101 18.08 7.43 3.34
N GLU A 102 18.55 6.38 4.01
CA GLU A 102 18.65 5.03 3.47
C GLU A 102 17.28 4.49 3.05
N TYR A 103 16.24 4.75 3.88
CA TYR A 103 14.87 4.40 3.53
C TYR A 103 14.36 5.23 2.36
N GLN A 104 14.57 6.55 2.36
CA GLN A 104 14.11 7.42 1.28
C GLN A 104 14.73 7.02 -0.08
N ASP A 105 16.03 6.70 -0.10
CA ASP A 105 16.71 6.22 -1.29
C ASP A 105 16.18 4.86 -1.74
N ALA A 106 15.92 3.94 -0.80
CA ALA A 106 15.31 2.65 -1.11
C ALA A 106 13.90 2.82 -1.66
N ARG A 107 13.12 3.74 -1.10
CA ARG A 107 11.76 4.04 -1.53
C ARG A 107 11.77 4.61 -2.94
N GLN A 108 12.68 5.55 -3.23
CA GLN A 108 12.84 6.08 -4.58
C GLN A 108 13.19 4.99 -5.59
N ARG A 109 14.16 4.10 -5.27
CA ARG A 109 14.51 2.96 -6.13
C ARG A 109 13.34 2.00 -6.37
N MET A 110 12.43 1.85 -5.40
CA MET A 110 11.20 1.09 -5.59
C MET A 110 10.24 1.82 -6.53
N LEU A 111 10.01 3.11 -6.31
CA LEU A 111 9.09 3.93 -7.11
C LEU A 111 9.53 4.02 -8.58
N ASP A 112 10.83 4.13 -8.84
CA ASP A 112 11.39 4.18 -10.19
C ASP A 112 11.11 2.92 -11.02
N LYS A 113 10.75 1.80 -10.35
CA LYS A 113 10.39 0.54 -11.00
C LYS A 113 8.89 0.44 -11.29
N LEU A 114 8.08 1.34 -10.77
CA LEU A 114 6.63 1.30 -11.01
C LEU A 114 6.33 1.72 -12.45
N PRO A 115 5.42 1.01 -13.12
CA PRO A 115 5.03 1.37 -14.48
C PRO A 115 4.23 2.68 -14.49
N ALA A 116 4.39 3.47 -15.54
CA ALA A 116 3.46 4.56 -15.83
C ALA A 116 2.05 3.98 -16.07
N LEU A 117 1.02 4.68 -15.59
CA LEU A 117 -0.37 4.29 -15.82
C LEU A 117 -0.78 4.62 -17.27
N THR A 118 -1.21 3.59 -18.00
CA THR A 118 -1.69 3.69 -19.39
C THR A 118 -2.97 2.87 -19.54
N LYS A 119 -3.82 3.20 -20.51
CA LYS A 119 -4.99 2.37 -20.84
C LYS A 119 -4.60 0.90 -21.07
N ARG A 120 -3.44 0.66 -21.70
CA ARG A 120 -2.98 -0.70 -22.06
C ARG A 120 -2.65 -1.58 -20.85
N ASN A 121 -2.03 -1.02 -19.81
CA ASN A 121 -1.60 -1.80 -18.63
C ASN A 121 -2.55 -1.68 -17.43
N ALA A 122 -3.55 -0.80 -17.50
CA ALA A 122 -4.49 -0.56 -16.42
C ALA A 122 -5.35 -1.79 -16.10
N HIS A 123 -5.37 -2.19 -14.82
CA HIS A 123 -6.29 -3.17 -14.29
C HIS A 123 -6.56 -2.91 -12.81
N LYS A 124 -7.73 -3.32 -12.33
CA LYS A 124 -8.10 -3.20 -10.91
C LYS A 124 -7.07 -3.92 -10.04
N GLY A 125 -6.65 -3.27 -8.96
CA GLY A 125 -5.63 -3.76 -8.03
C GLY A 125 -4.18 -3.46 -8.47
N GLY A 126 -3.95 -3.05 -9.73
CA GLY A 126 -2.64 -2.67 -10.22
C GLY A 126 -2.13 -1.40 -9.55
N VAL A 127 -0.81 -1.32 -9.35
CA VAL A 127 -0.10 -0.18 -8.74
C VAL A 127 0.80 0.47 -9.78
N TYR A 128 0.72 1.79 -9.88
CA TYR A 128 1.39 2.58 -10.90
C TYR A 128 2.12 3.78 -10.30
N ALA A 129 3.10 4.29 -11.04
CA ALA A 129 3.82 5.51 -10.67
C ALA A 129 2.84 6.69 -10.56
N TRP A 130 2.99 7.48 -9.49
CA TRP A 130 2.18 8.65 -9.20
C TRP A 130 3.07 9.75 -8.61
N PRO A 131 2.77 11.05 -8.79
CA PRO A 131 3.57 12.11 -8.17
C PRO A 131 3.78 11.89 -6.67
N GLY A 132 5.05 11.84 -6.24
CA GLY A 132 5.45 11.60 -4.84
C GLY A 132 5.31 10.16 -4.33
N GLY A 133 4.80 9.23 -5.14
CA GLY A 133 4.61 7.84 -4.72
C GLY A 133 3.93 6.98 -5.77
N TRP A 134 2.82 6.36 -5.36
CA TRP A 134 2.11 5.39 -6.18
C TRP A 134 0.60 5.58 -6.07
N ILE A 135 -0.11 5.00 -7.03
CA ILE A 135 -1.56 4.90 -7.03
C ILE A 135 -2.01 3.45 -7.32
N LYS A 136 -2.95 2.94 -6.53
CA LYS A 136 -3.56 1.62 -6.71
C LYS A 136 -4.95 1.79 -7.30
N LEU A 137 -5.21 1.17 -8.46
CA LEU A 137 -6.52 1.30 -9.11
C LEU A 137 -7.59 0.49 -8.40
N THR A 138 -8.71 1.13 -8.10
CA THR A 138 -9.91 0.48 -7.56
C THR A 138 -10.93 0.17 -8.65
N ARG A 139 -10.88 0.92 -9.75
CA ARG A 139 -11.80 0.75 -10.90
C ARG A 139 -11.14 1.19 -12.20
N VAL A 140 -11.44 0.47 -13.27
CA VAL A 140 -11.16 0.85 -14.67
C VAL A 140 -12.47 0.67 -15.42
N TYR A 141 -12.91 1.70 -16.15
CA TYR A 141 -14.21 1.69 -16.81
C TYR A 141 -14.20 2.56 -18.07
N ARG A 142 -15.21 2.35 -18.91
CA ARG A 142 -15.41 3.10 -20.14
C ARG A 142 -16.79 3.74 -20.11
N LEU A 143 -16.87 5.01 -20.49
CA LEU A 143 -18.12 5.70 -20.74
C LEU A 143 -18.67 5.33 -22.12
N THR A 144 -19.99 5.28 -22.23
CA THR A 144 -20.67 5.37 -23.52
C THR A 144 -20.49 6.78 -24.11
N GLU A 145 -20.60 6.91 -25.43
CA GLU A 145 -20.57 8.23 -26.07
C GLU A 145 -21.69 9.14 -25.55
N GLN A 146 -22.85 8.58 -25.20
CA GLN A 146 -23.96 9.34 -24.62
C GLN A 146 -23.57 9.92 -23.25
N GLU A 147 -23.04 9.09 -22.34
CA GLU A 147 -22.57 9.56 -21.02
C GLU A 147 -21.46 10.60 -21.16
N ALA A 148 -20.55 10.43 -22.12
CA ALA A 148 -19.50 11.40 -22.39
C ALA A 148 -20.07 12.73 -22.90
N ASN A 149 -21.05 12.70 -23.81
CA ASN A 149 -21.71 13.90 -24.31
C ASN A 149 -22.55 14.61 -23.23
N ASP A 150 -23.26 13.85 -22.40
CA ASP A 150 -24.10 14.37 -21.32
C ASP A 150 -23.27 15.09 -20.23
N ASN A 151 -21.99 14.73 -20.08
CA ASN A 151 -21.07 15.32 -19.10
C ASN A 151 -19.97 16.20 -19.73
N ALA A 152 -20.05 16.49 -21.02
CA ALA A 152 -19.04 17.24 -21.79
C ALA A 152 -17.60 16.68 -21.62
N LEU A 153 -17.46 15.36 -21.66
CA LEU A 153 -16.19 14.64 -21.51
C LEU A 153 -15.65 14.21 -22.88
N LEU A 154 -14.39 14.49 -23.15
CA LEU A 154 -13.73 14.10 -24.41
C LEU A 154 -13.30 12.62 -24.41
N TYR A 155 -12.72 12.16 -23.31
CA TYR A 155 -12.14 10.82 -23.20
C TYR A 155 -13.12 9.82 -22.59
N LEU A 156 -13.22 8.65 -23.22
CA LEU A 156 -14.14 7.58 -22.87
C LEU A 156 -13.59 6.64 -21.79
N ASP A 157 -12.29 6.36 -21.84
CA ASP A 157 -11.66 5.42 -20.91
C ASP A 157 -11.20 6.15 -19.63
N ARG A 158 -11.57 5.61 -18.47
CA ARG A 158 -11.40 6.24 -17.17
C ARG A 158 -10.98 5.27 -16.09
N TRP A 159 -10.47 5.81 -14.99
CA TRP A 159 -10.06 5.06 -13.82
C TRP A 159 -10.40 5.78 -12.52
N GLU A 160 -10.52 4.99 -11.45
CA GLU A 160 -10.53 5.43 -10.05
C GLU A 160 -9.42 4.68 -9.31
N GLY A 161 -8.78 5.33 -8.35
CA GLY A 161 -7.70 4.75 -7.57
C GLY A 161 -7.48 5.45 -6.25
N ILE A 162 -6.69 4.83 -5.37
CA ILE A 162 -6.30 5.37 -4.07
C ILE A 162 -4.78 5.53 -4.09
N ASP A 163 -4.29 6.72 -3.75
CA ASP A 163 -2.86 6.99 -3.66
C ASP A 163 -2.24 6.49 -2.35
N HIS A 164 -0.91 6.58 -2.27
CA HIS A 164 -0.13 6.25 -1.09
C HIS A 164 -0.52 7.00 0.20
N ASN A 165 -1.29 8.08 0.13
CA ASN A 165 -1.81 8.83 1.29
C ASN A 165 -3.25 8.42 1.64
N GLY A 166 -3.83 7.44 0.95
CA GLY A 166 -5.22 7.04 1.14
C GLY A 166 -6.22 7.98 0.45
N THR A 167 -5.76 8.90 -0.41
CA THR A 167 -6.64 9.83 -1.12
C THR A 167 -7.19 9.17 -2.38
N THR A 168 -8.50 9.25 -2.57
CA THR A 168 -9.16 8.76 -3.79
C THR A 168 -9.00 9.76 -4.93
N HIS A 169 -8.61 9.27 -6.08
CA HIS A 169 -8.47 10.02 -7.33
C HIS A 169 -9.28 9.35 -8.44
N SER A 170 -9.71 10.15 -9.40
CA SER A 170 -10.25 9.64 -10.67
C SER A 170 -9.84 10.52 -11.82
N ALA A 171 -9.61 9.93 -12.98
CA ALA A 171 -9.27 10.67 -14.19
C ALA A 171 -9.60 9.86 -15.45
N ALA A 172 -9.47 10.52 -16.60
CA ALA A 172 -9.40 9.83 -17.88
C ALA A 172 -7.98 9.33 -18.16
N PHE A 173 -7.87 8.30 -19.00
CA PHE A 173 -6.59 7.92 -19.59
C PHE A 173 -6.19 8.93 -20.67
N HIS A 174 -4.97 9.46 -20.59
CA HIS A 174 -4.44 10.39 -21.60
C HIS A 174 -4.27 9.72 -22.98
N ASP A 175 -4.05 8.40 -22.98
CA ASP A 175 -3.99 7.51 -24.13
C ASP A 175 -5.33 6.76 -24.38
N GLY A 176 -6.41 7.24 -23.76
CA GLY A 176 -7.76 6.69 -23.93
C GLY A 176 -8.42 7.09 -25.25
N ASP A 177 -9.46 6.34 -25.64
CA ASP A 177 -10.24 6.70 -26.82
C ASP A 177 -11.04 7.97 -26.54
N GLN A 178 -11.24 8.77 -27.59
CA GLN A 178 -12.02 9.99 -27.54
C GLN A 178 -13.33 9.84 -28.31
N ILE A 179 -14.33 10.62 -27.94
CA ILE A 179 -15.51 10.80 -28.81
C ILE A 179 -15.07 11.45 -30.13
N PRO A 180 -15.70 11.10 -31.27
CA PRO A 180 -15.31 11.63 -32.57
C PRO A 180 -15.67 13.11 -32.76
N THR A 181 -16.58 13.66 -31.94
CA THR A 181 -17.01 15.07 -32.02
C THR A 181 -17.59 15.57 -30.71
N THR A 182 -17.46 16.87 -30.45
CA THR A 182 -18.02 17.55 -29.27
C THR A 182 -19.35 18.26 -29.56
N LYS A 183 -19.91 18.12 -30.78
CA LYS A 183 -21.14 18.81 -31.23
C LYS A 183 -22.37 18.49 -30.38
N ASN A 184 -22.39 17.36 -29.68
CA ASN A 184 -23.52 16.89 -28.89
C ASN A 184 -23.35 17.16 -27.38
N TRP A 185 -22.33 17.93 -26.98
CA TRP A 185 -22.12 18.29 -25.58
C TRP A 185 -23.27 19.12 -25.05
N LYS A 186 -23.76 18.73 -23.86
CA LYS A 186 -24.70 19.53 -23.08
C LYS A 186 -23.89 20.45 -22.17
N LEU A 187 -23.87 21.74 -22.49
CA LEU A 187 -23.22 22.80 -21.71
C LEU A 187 -24.21 23.44 -20.74
#